data_AF-A0A2S7NQL6-F1
#
_entry.id   AF-A0A2S7NQL6-F1
#
_cell.length_a   1.000
_cell.length_b   1.000
_cell.length_c   1.000
_cell.angle_alpha   90.00
_cell.angle_beta   90.00
_cell.angle_gamma   90.00
#
_symmetry.space_group_name_H-M   'P 1'
#
loop_
_entity.id
_entity.type
_entity.pdbx_description
1 polymer ?
#
loop_
_entity_poly.entity_id
_entity_poly.type
_entity_poly.pdbx_seq_one_letter_code
_entity_poly.pdbx_strand_id
1 'polypeptide(L)'
;MCKTGEDEFSLTRISIVSWDGSVVLDELVKPEKPIINYLTQYSGITEKMLAPVTTTLQDIQKKLLEILHPKTILIGHSLDSDLKALKLTHPYIIDTAVVYPHPRGPPLKSSLKWLAQKYLGKEIQKGHGATGHDSIEDAKTCLDLIKQKCEKGPEWGATDSQGENLFKRLARAGVRYKSQGGSAIPDVMGGKSSAAVDWGEPKRGPGGGATFSIGCKSDEEIKDGIIRAIKGDVDGKEIPGGGVDFVWGRFRELEDLKGWNNQKLPRSAAPEATPATGVSSALADDSMVVEDALSEGGALVGDAASSVELSGSTDAKNTQSSKSLVDDIAETAAAIDTEITESTESKAPVASEDPAKVSGSSGDSSSPEAIASATQALTQRIHKVYESIPPCTTFIVYSGSGDPREMVRLQKMKHQFQQEYKVKKWDQLSVKWTDVEEQATIKATEDARNGIGFIGVK
;
A
#
# COMPACT_ATOMS: atom_id res chain seq x y z
N MET A 1 3.54 -5.60 36.21
CA MET A 1 2.76 -6.86 36.44
C MET A 1 3.70 -7.99 36.84
N CYS A 2 3.19 -9.01 37.51
CA CYS A 2 3.88 -10.28 37.81
C CYS A 2 3.01 -11.49 37.42
N LYS A 3 3.57 -12.70 37.44
CA LYS A 3 2.87 -13.95 37.16
C LYS A 3 2.38 -14.60 38.46
N THR A 4 1.08 -14.91 38.54
CA THR A 4 0.43 -15.54 39.71
C THR A 4 -0.25 -16.88 39.39
N GLY A 5 -0.21 -17.31 38.13
CA GLY A 5 -0.70 -18.60 37.63
C GLY A 5 -0.01 -18.94 36.30
N GLU A 6 -0.31 -20.09 35.67
CA GLU A 6 0.33 -20.50 34.41
C GLU A 6 0.16 -19.48 33.28
N ASP A 7 -1.01 -18.84 33.16
CA ASP A 7 -1.30 -17.78 32.18
C ASP A 7 -2.01 -16.57 32.81
N GLU A 8 -1.78 -16.35 34.11
CA GLU A 8 -2.42 -15.27 34.87
C GLU A 8 -1.41 -14.22 35.33
N PHE A 9 -1.67 -12.97 34.93
CA PHE A 9 -0.87 -11.81 35.31
C PHE A 9 -1.63 -10.93 36.31
N SER A 10 -0.92 -10.50 37.35
CA SER A 10 -1.44 -9.62 38.39
C SER A 10 -0.73 -8.26 38.37
N LEU A 11 -1.48 -7.21 38.72
CA LEU A 11 -0.96 -5.85 38.85
C LEU A 11 0.03 -5.76 40.01
N THR A 12 1.17 -5.10 39.77
CA THR A 12 2.23 -4.89 40.78
C THR A 12 2.69 -3.46 40.93
N ARG A 13 2.46 -2.63 39.91
CA ARG A 13 2.70 -1.18 39.92
C ARG A 13 1.70 -0.55 38.96
N ILE A 14 1.19 0.62 39.30
CA ILE A 14 0.39 1.46 38.42
C ILE A 14 0.96 2.87 38.44
N SER A 15 1.07 3.48 37.26
CA SER A 15 1.41 4.90 37.14
C SER A 15 0.39 5.59 36.23
N ILE A 16 -0.08 6.77 36.64
CA ILE A 16 -0.96 7.64 35.86
C ILE A 16 -0.27 8.97 35.68
N VAL A 17 -0.25 9.43 34.44
CA VAL A 17 0.26 10.75 34.09
C VAL A 17 -0.88 11.59 33.52
N SER A 18 -0.87 12.87 33.88
CA SER A 18 -1.78 13.88 33.36
C SER A 18 -1.35 14.31 31.95
N TRP A 19 -2.23 14.99 31.21
CA TRP A 19 -1.96 15.48 29.85
C TRP A 19 -0.76 16.45 29.79
N ASP A 20 -0.44 17.14 30.87
CA ASP A 20 0.76 17.99 30.96
C ASP A 20 2.06 17.20 31.22
N GLY A 21 1.97 15.90 31.46
CA GLY A 21 3.08 15.01 31.79
C GLY A 21 3.42 14.93 33.28
N SER A 22 2.65 15.58 34.15
CA SER A 22 2.79 15.42 35.61
C SER A 22 2.31 14.04 36.07
N VAL A 23 2.96 13.47 37.09
CA VAL A 23 2.57 12.17 37.66
C VAL A 23 1.43 12.39 38.66
N VAL A 24 0.29 11.76 38.41
CA VAL A 24 -0.92 11.85 39.24
C VAL A 24 -0.98 10.71 40.25
N LEU A 25 -0.57 9.52 39.83
CA LEU A 25 -0.50 8.31 40.67
C LEU A 25 0.76 7.53 40.30
N ASP A 26 1.49 7.04 41.28
CA ASP A 26 2.53 6.02 41.09
C ASP A 26 2.61 5.15 42.35
N GLU A 27 2.05 3.96 42.30
CA GLU A 27 1.92 3.09 43.47
C GLU A 27 2.25 1.64 43.14
N LEU A 28 2.92 0.98 44.09
CA LEU A 28 3.08 -0.47 44.10
C LEU A 28 1.82 -1.13 44.64
N VAL A 29 1.51 -2.31 44.09
CA VAL A 29 0.31 -3.08 44.42
C VAL A 29 0.73 -4.47 44.84
N LYS A 30 0.19 -4.95 45.97
CA LYS A 30 0.36 -6.32 46.41
C LYS A 30 -0.69 -7.21 45.75
N PRO A 31 -0.27 -8.21 44.95
CA PRO A 31 -1.18 -9.20 44.39
C PRO A 31 -1.87 -10.02 45.49
N GLU A 32 -3.13 -10.38 45.27
CA GLU A 32 -3.91 -11.22 46.18
C GLU A 32 -3.40 -12.67 46.19
N LYS A 33 -3.00 -13.16 45.00
CA LYS A 33 -2.45 -14.51 44.82
C LYS A 33 -0.93 -14.53 45.05
N PRO A 34 -0.37 -15.66 45.51
CA PRO A 34 1.08 -15.84 45.59
C PRO A 34 1.77 -15.60 44.25
N ILE A 35 2.89 -14.87 44.27
CA ILE A 35 3.67 -14.56 43.07
C ILE A 35 4.53 -15.78 42.72
N ILE A 36 4.37 -16.30 41.50
CA ILE A 36 5.19 -17.38 40.94
C ILE A 36 6.46 -16.79 40.31
N ASN A 37 6.33 -15.65 39.62
CA ASN A 37 7.45 -14.98 38.98
C ASN A 37 7.20 -13.46 38.94
N TYR A 38 8.15 -12.67 39.44
CA TYR A 38 8.06 -11.20 39.47
C TYR A 38 8.20 -10.54 38.10
N LEU A 39 8.74 -11.26 37.10
CA LEU A 39 9.00 -10.75 35.76
C LEU A 39 9.88 -9.50 35.79
N THR A 40 10.86 -9.46 36.70
CA THR A 40 11.70 -8.29 36.98
C THR A 40 12.34 -7.73 35.72
N GLN A 41 12.73 -8.57 34.77
CA GLN A 41 13.32 -8.11 33.50
C GLN A 41 12.38 -7.26 32.64
N TYR A 42 11.07 -7.38 32.85
CA TYR A 42 10.06 -6.60 32.14
C TYR A 42 9.44 -5.54 33.05
N SER A 43 9.16 -5.87 34.31
CA SER A 43 8.40 -5.03 35.22
C SER A 43 9.25 -4.12 36.12
N GLY A 44 10.54 -4.43 36.29
CA GLY A 44 11.42 -3.80 37.27
C GLY A 44 11.09 -4.16 38.73
N ILE A 45 10.08 -4.99 38.96
CA ILE A 45 9.60 -5.30 40.31
C ILE A 45 10.44 -6.40 40.94
N THR A 46 10.84 -6.19 42.20
CA THR A 46 11.56 -7.18 43.01
C THR A 46 10.76 -7.56 44.25
N GLU A 47 11.04 -8.73 44.81
CA GLU A 47 10.44 -9.18 46.07
C GLU A 47 10.67 -8.19 47.21
N LYS A 48 11.88 -7.62 47.31
CA LYS A 48 12.22 -6.62 48.33
C LYS A 48 11.36 -5.35 48.22
N MET A 49 10.99 -4.95 47.00
CA MET A 49 10.11 -3.79 46.78
C MET A 49 8.67 -4.08 47.20
N LEU A 50 8.18 -5.31 47.00
CA LEU A 50 6.79 -5.67 47.33
C LEU A 50 6.59 -6.16 48.77
N ALA A 51 7.65 -6.62 49.45
CA ALA A 51 7.58 -7.09 50.83
C ALA A 51 6.88 -6.11 51.81
N PRO A 52 7.16 -4.78 51.79
CA PRO A 52 6.50 -3.83 52.68
C PRO A 52 5.14 -3.33 52.16
N VAL A 53 4.73 -3.69 50.94
CA VAL A 53 3.55 -3.10 50.28
C VAL A 53 2.27 -3.76 50.82
N THR A 54 1.34 -2.93 51.27
CA THR A 54 0.02 -3.37 51.74
C THR A 54 -1.12 -2.96 50.82
N THR A 55 -0.89 -2.00 49.91
CA THR A 55 -1.87 -1.52 48.94
C THR A 55 -2.39 -2.65 48.07
N THR A 56 -3.71 -2.86 48.08
CA THR A 56 -4.38 -3.91 47.31
C THR A 56 -4.90 -3.37 45.98
N LEU A 57 -5.32 -4.27 45.09
CA LEU A 57 -6.01 -3.89 43.85
C LEU A 57 -7.30 -3.08 44.15
N GLN A 58 -8.02 -3.41 45.23
CA GLN A 58 -9.26 -2.72 45.61
C GLN A 58 -8.98 -1.27 46.03
N ASP A 59 -7.89 -1.04 46.76
CA ASP A 59 -7.45 0.31 47.14
C ASP A 59 -7.14 1.16 45.90
N ILE A 60 -6.43 0.58 44.93
CA ILE A 60 -6.17 1.24 43.65
C ILE A 60 -7.46 1.53 42.90
N GLN A 61 -8.36 0.56 42.76
CA GLN A 61 -9.64 0.76 42.07
C GLN A 61 -10.44 1.90 42.68
N LYS A 62 -10.47 2.02 44.02
CA LYS A 62 -11.12 3.14 44.71
C LYS A 62 -10.47 4.48 44.36
N LYS A 63 -9.14 4.56 44.40
CA LYS A 63 -8.40 5.77 43.99
C LYS A 63 -8.68 6.13 42.52
N LEU A 64 -8.75 5.14 41.64
CA LEU A 64 -9.07 5.36 40.22
C LEU A 64 -10.47 5.94 40.03
N LEU A 65 -11.47 5.53 40.82
CA LEU A 65 -12.82 6.09 40.76
C LEU A 65 -12.89 7.54 41.25
N GLU A 66 -11.97 7.96 42.13
CA GLU A 66 -11.85 9.34 42.59
C GLU A 66 -11.11 10.23 41.58
N ILE A 67 -10.11 9.67 40.87
CA ILE A 67 -9.27 10.39 39.90
C ILE A 67 -9.93 10.47 38.51
N LEU A 68 -10.57 9.39 38.06
CA LEU A 68 -11.07 9.26 36.69
C LEU A 68 -12.55 9.67 36.61
N HIS A 69 -12.84 10.67 35.80
CA HIS A 69 -14.21 10.97 35.40
C HIS A 69 -14.69 9.94 34.35
N PRO A 70 -15.98 9.58 34.27
CA PRO A 70 -16.50 8.64 33.27
C PRO A 70 -16.21 9.00 31.80
N LYS A 71 -15.90 10.27 31.54
CA LYS A 71 -15.52 10.79 30.20
C LYS A 71 -14.03 11.06 30.03
N THR A 72 -13.20 10.75 31.03
CA THR A 72 -11.75 10.84 30.90
C THR A 72 -11.31 9.92 29.77
N ILE A 73 -10.38 10.34 28.92
CA ILE A 73 -9.84 9.50 27.86
C ILE A 73 -8.57 8.84 28.38
N LEU A 74 -8.52 7.51 28.37
CA LEU A 74 -7.33 6.76 28.76
C LEU A 74 -6.40 6.61 27.57
N ILE A 75 -5.13 6.93 27.75
CA ILE A 75 -4.09 6.82 26.73
C ILE A 75 -3.06 5.81 27.21
N GLY A 76 -2.66 4.89 26.34
CA GLY A 76 -1.62 3.92 26.66
C GLY A 76 -1.20 3.09 25.46
N HIS A 77 -0.54 1.96 25.71
CA HIS A 77 -0.04 1.06 24.68
C HIS A 77 -0.42 -0.39 24.99
N SER A 78 -1.27 -0.98 24.15
CA SER A 78 -1.85 -2.31 24.37
C SER A 78 -2.56 -2.44 25.73
N LEU A 79 -3.43 -1.45 26.04
CA LEU A 79 -4.11 -1.34 27.32
C LEU A 79 -5.05 -2.50 27.65
N ASP A 80 -5.34 -3.38 26.67
CA ASP A 80 -6.10 -4.62 26.87
C ASP A 80 -5.59 -5.44 28.07
N SER A 81 -4.27 -5.57 28.20
CA SER A 81 -3.65 -6.35 29.28
C SER A 81 -3.72 -5.61 30.61
N ASP A 82 -3.49 -4.30 30.60
CA ASP A 82 -3.51 -3.47 31.80
C ASP A 82 -4.92 -3.38 32.40
N LEU A 83 -5.94 -3.18 31.57
CA LEU A 83 -7.34 -3.10 31.99
C LEU A 83 -7.86 -4.45 32.52
N LYS A 84 -7.40 -5.57 31.94
CA LYS A 84 -7.67 -6.91 32.49
C LYS A 84 -7.05 -7.09 33.88
N ALA A 85 -5.78 -6.70 34.05
CA ALA A 85 -5.11 -6.77 35.35
C ALA A 85 -5.74 -5.85 36.39
N LEU A 86 -6.26 -4.69 35.97
CA LEU A 86 -7.00 -3.75 36.79
C LEU A 86 -8.46 -4.17 37.07
N LYS A 87 -8.97 -5.17 36.35
CA LYS A 87 -10.39 -5.57 36.34
C LYS A 87 -11.32 -4.36 36.12
N LEU A 88 -10.93 -3.49 35.18
CA LEU A 88 -11.64 -2.24 34.85
C LEU A 88 -12.05 -2.25 33.38
N THR A 89 -13.25 -1.75 33.08
CA THR A 89 -13.71 -1.47 31.73
C THR A 89 -13.92 0.03 31.55
N HIS A 90 -13.50 0.57 30.41
CA HIS A 90 -13.59 2.00 30.14
C HIS A 90 -13.88 2.25 28.65
N PRO A 91 -14.86 3.08 28.29
CA PRO A 91 -15.27 3.23 26.89
C PRO A 91 -14.38 4.15 26.06
N TYR A 92 -13.65 5.08 26.69
CA TYR A 92 -12.88 6.10 25.99
C TYR A 92 -11.38 5.80 26.09
N ILE A 93 -10.88 5.00 25.14
CA ILE A 93 -9.48 4.56 25.11
C ILE A 93 -8.83 4.97 23.79
N ILE A 94 -7.65 5.57 23.89
CA ILE A 94 -6.74 5.77 22.77
C ILE A 94 -5.52 4.85 22.99
N ASP A 95 -5.45 3.79 22.21
CA ASP A 95 -4.36 2.82 22.28
C ASP A 95 -3.33 3.10 21.18
N THR A 96 -2.12 3.50 21.56
CA THR A 96 -1.02 3.78 20.63
C THR A 96 -0.63 2.56 19.77
N ALA A 97 -0.85 1.34 20.23
CA ALA A 97 -0.60 0.12 19.44
C ALA A 97 -1.61 -0.06 18.29
N VAL A 98 -2.78 0.59 18.39
CA VAL A 98 -3.82 0.60 17.35
C VAL A 98 -3.67 1.84 16.47
N VAL A 99 -3.43 3.00 17.10
CA VAL A 99 -3.29 4.30 16.43
C VAL A 99 -2.05 4.37 15.54
N TYR A 100 -1.01 3.60 15.87
CA TYR A 100 0.18 3.39 15.05
C TYR A 100 0.21 1.94 14.55
N PRO A 101 -0.40 1.67 13.37
CA PRO A 101 -0.51 0.31 12.88
C PRO A 101 0.86 -0.30 12.58
N HIS A 102 0.97 -1.60 12.81
CA HIS A 102 2.17 -2.33 12.45
C HIS A 102 2.33 -2.37 10.91
N PRO A 103 3.53 -2.14 10.35
CA PRO A 103 3.73 -2.11 8.88
C PRO A 103 3.32 -3.40 8.16
N ARG A 104 3.37 -4.55 8.86
CA ARG A 104 2.95 -5.86 8.33
C ARG A 104 1.46 -6.17 8.53
N GLY A 105 0.70 -5.21 9.07
CA GLY A 105 -0.72 -5.35 9.36
C GLY A 105 -1.06 -6.21 10.59
N PRO A 106 -2.36 -6.31 10.93
CA PRO A 106 -2.84 -7.15 12.02
C PRO A 106 -2.54 -8.65 11.79
N PRO A 107 -2.39 -9.48 12.85
CA PRO A 107 -2.59 -9.14 14.28
C PRO A 107 -1.34 -8.54 14.96
N LEU A 108 -0.27 -8.27 14.21
CA LEU A 108 0.97 -7.75 14.77
C LEU A 108 0.79 -6.32 15.27
N LYS A 109 1.40 -6.03 16.43
CA LYS A 109 1.43 -4.69 17.05
C LYS A 109 2.88 -4.21 17.10
N SER A 110 3.13 -2.96 16.76
CA SER A 110 4.46 -2.35 16.94
C SER A 110 4.73 -2.15 18.42
N SER A 111 5.96 -2.42 18.88
CA SER A 111 6.32 -2.17 20.28
C SER A 111 6.41 -0.67 20.56
N LEU A 112 6.09 -0.26 21.80
CA LEU A 112 6.26 1.12 22.24
C LEU A 112 7.70 1.62 22.04
N LYS A 113 8.70 0.77 22.31
CA LYS A 113 10.12 1.08 22.09
C LYS A 113 10.40 1.44 20.63
N TRP A 114 9.88 0.66 19.68
CA TRP A 114 10.07 0.94 18.26
C TRP A 114 9.33 2.22 17.84
N LEU A 115 8.11 2.44 18.35
CA LEU A 115 7.34 3.66 18.06
C LEU A 115 8.05 4.91 18.60
N ALA A 116 8.59 4.86 19.82
CA ALA A 116 9.34 5.93 20.44
C ALA A 116 10.60 6.28 19.63
N GLN A 117 11.34 5.25 19.22
CA GLN A 117 12.55 5.44 18.41
C GLN A 117 12.20 6.03 17.04
N LYS A 118 11.17 5.50 16.38
CA LYS A 118 10.79 5.90 15.02
C LYS A 118 10.18 7.30 14.96
N TYR A 119 9.24 7.62 15.84
CA TYR A 119 8.43 8.84 15.73
C TYR A 119 8.88 9.96 16.66
N LEU A 120 9.45 9.62 17.82
CA LEU A 120 9.94 10.62 18.78
C LEU A 120 11.47 10.79 18.75
N GLY A 121 12.19 9.90 18.06
CA GLY A 121 13.67 9.86 18.13
C GLY A 121 14.19 9.55 19.54
N LYS A 122 13.35 8.95 20.40
CA LYS A 122 13.66 8.65 21.80
C LYS A 122 13.99 7.17 21.97
N GLU A 123 15.07 6.89 22.69
CA GLU A 123 15.39 5.54 23.13
C GLU A 123 14.90 5.34 24.57
N ILE A 124 13.87 4.52 24.74
CA ILE A 124 13.27 4.15 26.03
C ILE A 124 13.65 2.73 26.42
N GLN A 125 13.42 2.33 27.68
CA GLN A 125 13.67 0.96 28.16
C GLN A 125 15.13 0.50 27.93
N LYS A 126 16.08 1.38 28.29
CA LYS A 126 17.52 1.11 28.15
C LYS A 126 17.94 -0.06 29.04
N GLY A 127 18.89 -0.86 28.58
CA GLY A 127 19.46 -1.98 29.35
C GLY A 127 18.88 -3.37 29.07
N HIS A 128 18.05 -3.56 28.02
CA HIS A 128 17.58 -4.88 27.54
C HIS A 128 17.01 -5.79 28.66
N GLY A 129 16.27 -5.20 29.60
CA GLY A 129 15.67 -5.92 30.72
C GLY A 129 16.59 -6.16 31.93
N ALA A 130 17.80 -5.59 31.95
CA ALA A 130 18.66 -5.65 33.14
C ALA A 130 18.08 -4.89 34.35
N THR A 131 17.28 -3.85 34.11
CA THR A 131 16.67 -3.00 35.15
C THR A 131 15.14 -2.99 35.13
N GLY A 132 14.51 -3.72 34.21
CA GLY A 132 13.06 -3.65 33.96
C GLY A 132 12.59 -2.31 33.39
N HIS A 133 11.30 -2.23 33.03
CA HIS A 133 10.73 -1.01 32.45
C HIS A 133 10.21 -0.06 33.54
N ASP A 134 10.25 1.24 33.26
CA ASP A 134 9.62 2.26 34.11
C ASP A 134 8.25 2.65 33.55
N SER A 135 7.20 2.38 34.31
CA SER A 135 5.82 2.66 33.92
C SER A 135 5.54 4.15 33.72
N ILE A 136 6.28 5.04 34.39
CA ILE A 136 6.16 6.49 34.18
C ILE A 136 6.76 6.89 32.82
N GLU A 137 7.95 6.37 32.47
CA GLU A 137 8.57 6.57 31.16
C GLU A 137 7.64 6.10 30.03
N ASP A 138 7.07 4.89 30.17
CA ASP A 138 6.17 4.31 29.19
C ASP A 138 4.89 5.15 29.03
N ALA A 139 4.26 5.59 30.12
CA ALA A 139 3.06 6.40 30.09
C ALA A 139 3.29 7.78 29.43
N LYS A 140 4.42 8.45 29.76
CA LYS A 140 4.82 9.71 29.12
C LYS A 140 5.10 9.53 27.64
N THR A 141 5.74 8.43 27.26
CA THR A 141 6.03 8.13 25.85
C THR A 141 4.75 7.93 25.04
N CYS A 142 3.75 7.24 25.59
CA CYS A 142 2.44 7.11 24.96
C CYS A 142 1.77 8.47 24.75
N LEU A 143 1.83 9.33 25.76
CA LEU A 143 1.30 10.69 25.71
C LEU A 143 1.99 11.53 24.62
N ASP A 144 3.32 11.48 24.54
CA ASP A 144 4.10 12.20 23.53
C ASP A 144 3.77 11.74 22.10
N LEU A 145 3.59 10.44 21.88
CA LEU A 145 3.16 9.89 20.59
C LEU A 145 1.79 10.46 20.19
N ILE A 146 0.81 10.43 21.10
CA ILE A 146 -0.52 10.95 20.80
C ILE A 146 -0.50 12.45 20.56
N LYS A 147 0.24 13.24 21.35
CA LYS A 147 0.43 14.68 21.10
C LYS A 147 0.99 14.94 19.70
N GLN A 148 2.05 14.24 19.33
CA GLN A 148 2.66 14.41 18.01
C GLN A 148 1.69 14.06 16.88
N LYS A 149 0.85 13.04 17.05
CA LYS A 149 -0.18 12.70 16.07
C LYS A 149 -1.30 13.74 16.01
N CYS A 150 -1.72 14.31 17.14
CA CYS A 150 -2.66 15.41 17.16
C CYS A 150 -2.12 16.66 16.44
N GLU A 151 -0.82 16.95 16.59
CA GLU A 151 -0.17 18.09 15.93
C GLU A 151 0.01 17.88 14.43
N LYS A 152 0.43 16.68 14.00
CA LYS A 152 0.74 16.36 12.59
C LYS A 152 -0.45 15.83 11.79
N GLY A 153 -1.57 15.53 12.45
CA GLY A 153 -2.80 15.03 11.82
C GLY A 153 -2.98 13.52 11.89
N PRO A 154 -4.20 13.03 11.55
CA PRO A 154 -4.60 11.63 11.75
C PRO A 154 -3.78 10.61 10.94
N GLU A 155 -3.29 11.01 9.77
CA GLU A 155 -2.48 10.16 8.88
C GLU A 155 -1.03 10.02 9.38
N TRP A 156 -0.57 10.85 10.32
CA TRP A 156 0.79 10.77 10.82
C TRP A 156 1.06 9.42 11.52
N GLY A 157 2.08 8.71 11.03
CA GLY A 157 2.44 7.38 11.52
C GLY A 157 1.52 6.24 11.08
N ALA A 158 0.52 6.53 10.23
CA ALA A 158 -0.14 5.52 9.41
C ALA A 158 0.70 5.28 8.14
N THR A 159 0.73 4.05 7.63
CA THR A 159 1.31 3.76 6.32
C THR A 159 0.21 3.82 5.26
N ASP A 160 0.48 4.46 4.11
CA ASP A 160 -0.41 4.49 2.92
C ASP A 160 -0.84 3.08 2.45
N SER A 161 -0.11 2.04 2.87
CA SER A 161 -0.42 0.63 2.63
C SER A 161 -1.63 0.10 3.41
N GLN A 162 -2.32 0.95 4.19
CA GLN A 162 -3.46 0.60 5.04
C GLN A 162 -4.82 0.95 4.42
N GLY A 163 -4.88 1.07 3.08
CA GLY A 163 -6.16 0.94 2.39
C GLY A 163 -6.66 -0.50 2.50
N GLU A 164 -7.91 -0.70 2.92
CA GLU A 164 -8.55 -1.99 2.73
C GLU A 164 -8.61 -2.29 1.22
N ASN A 165 -8.17 -3.49 0.79
CA ASN A 165 -8.29 -3.88 -0.61
C ASN A 165 -9.75 -3.76 -1.07
N LEU A 166 -9.99 -2.99 -2.14
CA LEU A 166 -11.33 -2.65 -2.62
C LEU A 166 -12.18 -3.90 -2.89
N PHE A 167 -11.59 -4.95 -3.46
CA PHE A 167 -12.31 -6.19 -3.73
C PHE A 167 -12.78 -6.88 -2.43
N LYS A 168 -11.94 -6.90 -1.39
CA LYS A 168 -12.34 -7.41 -0.06
C LYS A 168 -13.46 -6.57 0.56
N ARG A 169 -13.46 -5.26 0.32
CA ARG A 169 -14.53 -4.36 0.78
C ARG A 169 -15.84 -4.67 0.07
N LEU A 170 -15.79 -4.81 -1.26
CA LEU A 170 -16.94 -5.13 -2.11
C LEU A 170 -17.54 -6.49 -1.74
N ALA A 171 -16.70 -7.51 -1.53
CA ALA A 171 -17.15 -8.84 -1.11
C ALA A 171 -17.92 -8.84 0.22
N ARG A 172 -17.68 -7.86 1.11
CA ARG A 172 -18.47 -7.69 2.34
C ARG A 172 -19.67 -6.76 2.17
N ALA A 173 -19.62 -5.86 1.19
CA ALA A 173 -20.73 -4.99 0.86
C ALA A 173 -21.90 -5.84 0.33
N GLY A 174 -22.96 -5.96 1.14
CA GLY A 174 -24.14 -6.78 0.81
C GLY A 174 -24.35 -7.98 1.74
N VAL A 175 -23.32 -8.39 2.50
CA VAL A 175 -23.43 -9.51 3.45
C VAL A 175 -24.15 -9.03 4.72
N ARG A 176 -25.36 -9.56 4.97
CA ARG A 176 -26.05 -9.38 6.25
C ARG A 176 -25.37 -10.24 7.32
N TYR A 177 -24.89 -9.62 8.40
CA TYR A 177 -24.35 -10.35 9.55
C TYR A 177 -25.47 -10.98 10.40
N LYS A 178 -25.14 -11.99 11.21
CA LYS A 178 -26.09 -12.67 12.13
C LYS A 178 -26.95 -11.74 12.98
N SER A 179 -26.39 -10.61 13.43
CA SER A 179 -27.11 -9.59 14.21
C SER A 179 -28.19 -8.85 13.42
N GLN A 180 -28.21 -8.98 12.10
CA GLN A 180 -29.17 -8.37 11.17
C GLN A 180 -30.03 -9.42 10.43
N GLY A 181 -30.09 -10.66 10.95
CA GLY A 181 -30.88 -11.75 10.37
C GLY A 181 -30.19 -12.52 9.23
N GLY A 182 -28.87 -12.42 9.09
CA GLY A 182 -28.08 -13.17 8.10
C GLY A 182 -27.44 -14.47 8.63
N SER A 183 -26.87 -15.27 7.72
CA SER A 183 -26.26 -16.57 8.05
C SER A 183 -24.91 -16.43 8.79
N ALA A 184 -24.51 -17.47 9.52
CA ALA A 184 -23.27 -17.51 10.33
C ALA A 184 -21.99 -17.42 9.51
N ILE A 185 -22.07 -17.85 8.25
CA ILE A 185 -20.97 -18.00 7.31
C ILE A 185 -21.32 -17.10 6.14
N PRO A 186 -20.49 -16.10 5.79
CA PRO A 186 -20.63 -15.37 4.54
C PRO A 186 -20.56 -16.39 3.40
N ASP A 187 -21.65 -16.57 2.67
CA ASP A 187 -21.57 -17.25 1.38
C ASP A 187 -20.63 -16.43 0.50
N VAL A 188 -19.74 -17.09 -0.26
CA VAL A 188 -18.79 -16.43 -1.17
C VAL A 188 -19.55 -15.60 -2.23
N MET A 189 -20.83 -15.93 -2.44
CA MET A 189 -21.79 -15.23 -3.31
C MET A 189 -22.73 -14.24 -2.59
N GLY A 190 -22.57 -14.03 -1.28
CA GLY A 190 -23.48 -13.18 -0.48
C GLY A 190 -23.19 -11.67 -0.55
N GLY A 191 -22.06 -11.27 -1.12
CA GLY A 191 -21.67 -9.86 -1.33
C GLY A 191 -21.45 -9.54 -2.82
N LYS A 192 -21.03 -8.31 -3.11
CA LYS A 192 -20.75 -7.90 -4.51
C LYS A 192 -19.57 -8.69 -5.08
N SER A 193 -19.80 -9.32 -6.22
CA SER A 193 -18.82 -10.07 -6.99
C SER A 193 -17.86 -9.15 -7.73
N SER A 194 -16.63 -9.60 -7.97
CA SER A 194 -15.64 -8.77 -8.64
C SER A 194 -14.59 -9.56 -9.43
N ALA A 195 -14.03 -8.93 -10.47
CA ALA A 195 -12.97 -9.51 -11.29
C ALA A 195 -11.77 -8.56 -11.41
N ALA A 196 -10.57 -9.13 -11.33
CA ALA A 196 -9.31 -8.46 -11.64
C ALA A 196 -8.70 -9.04 -12.92
N VAL A 197 -8.42 -8.18 -13.89
CA VAL A 197 -7.87 -8.54 -15.21
C VAL A 197 -6.54 -7.83 -15.40
N ASP A 198 -5.44 -8.57 -15.39
CA ASP A 198 -4.11 -7.97 -15.37
C ASP A 198 -3.06 -8.88 -16.01
N TRP A 199 -1.93 -8.28 -16.35
CA TRP A 199 -0.78 -9.00 -16.88
C TRP A 199 -0.23 -9.99 -15.85
N GLY A 200 0.04 -11.22 -16.28
CA GLY A 200 0.58 -12.29 -15.42
C GLY A 200 -0.47 -12.89 -14.50
N GLU A 201 -0.21 -12.94 -13.19
CA GLU A 201 -1.11 -13.52 -12.18
C GLU A 201 -1.69 -12.43 -11.26
N PRO A 202 -2.92 -11.92 -11.53
CA PRO A 202 -3.51 -10.83 -10.76
C PRO A 202 -3.66 -11.15 -9.25
N LYS A 203 -3.77 -12.43 -8.89
CA LYS A 203 -3.82 -12.90 -7.49
C LYS A 203 -2.60 -12.51 -6.66
N ARG A 204 -1.43 -12.36 -7.30
CA ARG A 204 -0.17 -11.99 -6.63
C ARG A 204 0.02 -10.48 -6.52
N GLY A 205 -0.89 -9.69 -7.09
CA GLY A 205 -0.83 -8.23 -7.13
C GLY A 205 -2.04 -7.55 -6.48
N PRO A 206 -2.41 -6.34 -6.95
CA PRO A 206 -3.56 -5.58 -6.43
C PRO A 206 -4.90 -6.34 -6.54
N GLY A 207 -4.99 -7.27 -7.49
CA GLY A 207 -6.14 -8.14 -7.74
C GLY A 207 -6.33 -9.28 -6.75
N GLY A 208 -5.43 -9.47 -5.76
CA GLY A 208 -5.48 -10.60 -4.82
C GLY A 208 -6.74 -10.74 -3.96
N GLY A 209 -7.58 -9.71 -3.90
CA GLY A 209 -8.87 -9.75 -3.22
C GLY A 209 -10.09 -10.03 -4.11
N ALA A 210 -9.92 -10.10 -5.44
CA ALA A 210 -11.02 -10.26 -6.38
C ALA A 210 -11.67 -11.65 -6.29
N THR A 211 -12.97 -11.73 -6.57
CA THR A 211 -13.68 -13.01 -6.67
C THR A 211 -13.12 -13.86 -7.80
N PHE A 212 -12.85 -13.22 -8.95
CA PHE A 212 -12.27 -13.84 -10.14
C PHE A 212 -10.98 -13.13 -10.54
N SER A 213 -10.03 -13.89 -11.07
CA SER A 213 -8.73 -13.37 -11.50
C SER A 213 -8.42 -13.89 -12.89
N ILE A 214 -8.28 -12.97 -13.85
CA ILE A 214 -8.00 -13.27 -15.24
C ILE A 214 -6.59 -12.78 -15.57
N GLY A 215 -5.67 -13.71 -15.73
CA GLY A 215 -4.29 -13.43 -16.10
C GLY A 215 -4.12 -13.30 -17.62
N CYS A 216 -3.42 -12.26 -18.06
CA CYS A 216 -3.23 -11.93 -19.47
C CYS A 216 -1.75 -11.77 -19.85
N LYS A 217 -1.46 -11.84 -21.14
CA LYS A 217 -0.13 -11.68 -21.74
C LYS A 217 -0.06 -10.57 -22.79
N SER A 218 -1.17 -9.89 -23.04
CA SER A 218 -1.26 -8.77 -23.97
C SER A 218 -2.41 -7.85 -23.59
N ASP A 219 -2.37 -6.59 -24.02
CA ASP A 219 -3.47 -5.66 -23.82
C ASP A 219 -4.73 -6.08 -24.61
N GLU A 220 -4.60 -6.86 -25.69
CA GLU A 220 -5.75 -7.48 -26.35
C GLU A 220 -6.44 -8.51 -25.45
N GLU A 221 -5.66 -9.38 -24.81
CA GLU A 221 -6.19 -10.33 -23.82
C GLU A 221 -6.79 -9.61 -22.60
N ILE A 222 -6.23 -8.47 -22.18
CA ILE A 222 -6.83 -7.64 -21.11
C ILE A 222 -8.22 -7.18 -21.54
N LYS A 223 -8.35 -6.62 -22.74
CA LYS A 223 -9.65 -6.18 -23.28
C LYS A 223 -10.65 -7.35 -23.35
N ASP A 224 -10.23 -8.51 -23.87
CA ASP A 224 -11.10 -9.69 -23.96
C ASP A 224 -11.47 -10.25 -22.57
N GLY A 225 -10.53 -10.22 -21.62
CA GLY A 225 -10.76 -10.60 -20.23
C GLY A 225 -11.73 -9.67 -19.50
N ILE A 226 -11.65 -8.35 -19.73
CA ILE A 226 -12.62 -7.39 -19.20
C ILE A 226 -14.01 -7.69 -19.76
N ILE A 227 -14.14 -7.91 -21.07
CA ILE A 227 -15.42 -8.24 -21.71
C ILE A 227 -15.99 -9.55 -21.18
N ARG A 228 -15.13 -10.57 -20.99
CA ARG A 228 -15.50 -11.85 -20.36
C ARG A 228 -16.03 -11.63 -18.94
N ALA A 229 -15.38 -10.80 -18.14
CA ALA A 229 -15.83 -10.49 -16.78
C ALA A 229 -17.15 -9.70 -16.75
N ILE A 230 -17.43 -8.86 -17.76
CA ILE A 230 -18.69 -8.12 -17.89
C ILE A 230 -19.85 -9.02 -18.31
N LYS A 231 -19.62 -9.94 -19.25
CA LYS A 231 -20.70 -10.76 -19.85
C LYS A 231 -20.90 -12.10 -19.14
N GLY A 232 -19.86 -12.60 -18.48
CA GLY A 232 -19.82 -13.97 -17.96
C GLY A 232 -19.34 -14.97 -19.00
N ASP A 233 -19.10 -16.20 -18.54
CA ASP A 233 -18.78 -17.31 -19.42
C ASP A 233 -20.00 -17.82 -20.17
N VAL A 234 -19.77 -18.32 -21.39
CA VAL A 234 -20.84 -18.89 -22.22
C VAL A 234 -21.54 -20.05 -21.51
N ASP A 235 -20.80 -20.85 -20.74
CA ASP A 235 -21.35 -21.95 -19.94
C ASP A 235 -21.66 -21.54 -18.49
N GLY A 236 -21.28 -20.32 -18.09
CA GLY A 236 -21.50 -19.77 -16.76
C GLY A 236 -20.81 -20.53 -15.61
N LYS A 237 -19.82 -21.39 -15.89
CA LYS A 237 -19.24 -22.27 -14.86
C LYS A 237 -18.22 -21.60 -13.97
N GLU A 238 -17.35 -20.74 -14.53
CA GLU A 238 -16.36 -20.00 -13.76
C GLU A 238 -16.91 -18.61 -13.45
N ILE A 239 -17.15 -17.77 -14.46
CA ILE A 239 -17.81 -16.48 -14.28
C ILE A 239 -19.30 -16.62 -14.61
N PRO A 240 -20.21 -16.29 -13.67
CA PRO A 240 -21.65 -16.40 -13.90
C PRO A 240 -22.12 -15.63 -15.14
N GLY A 241 -23.13 -16.17 -15.83
CA GLY A 241 -23.79 -15.45 -16.93
C GLY A 241 -24.36 -14.12 -16.46
N GLY A 242 -24.04 -13.03 -17.16
CA GLY A 242 -24.30 -11.66 -16.71
C GLY A 242 -23.12 -10.98 -16.01
N GLY A 243 -22.00 -11.69 -15.84
CA GLY A 243 -20.73 -11.14 -15.36
C GLY A 243 -20.70 -10.89 -13.85
N VAL A 244 -19.91 -9.89 -13.46
CA VAL A 244 -19.68 -9.50 -12.06
C VAL A 244 -20.06 -8.04 -11.80
N ASP A 245 -20.26 -7.67 -10.53
CA ASP A 245 -20.65 -6.31 -10.14
C ASP A 245 -19.55 -5.27 -10.36
N PHE A 246 -18.28 -5.67 -10.29
CA PHE A 246 -17.13 -4.77 -10.40
C PHE A 246 -15.99 -5.42 -11.18
N VAL A 247 -15.54 -4.77 -12.25
CA VAL A 247 -14.39 -5.21 -13.04
C VAL A 247 -13.30 -4.17 -12.95
N TRP A 248 -12.09 -4.61 -12.60
CA TRP A 248 -10.88 -3.81 -12.71
C TRP A 248 -9.96 -4.45 -13.73
N GLY A 249 -9.47 -3.65 -14.68
CA GLY A 249 -8.53 -4.09 -15.69
C GLY A 249 -7.42 -3.06 -15.90
N ARG A 250 -6.22 -3.51 -16.25
CA ARG A 250 -5.06 -2.64 -16.46
C ARG A 250 -4.35 -2.93 -17.78
N PHE A 251 -4.35 -1.94 -18.66
CA PHE A 251 -3.56 -1.92 -19.89
C PHE A 251 -2.14 -1.43 -19.59
N ARG A 252 -1.13 -2.10 -20.13
CA ARG A 252 0.29 -1.84 -19.78
C ARG A 252 1.20 -1.64 -20.99
N GLU A 253 0.70 -1.71 -22.22
CA GLU A 253 1.55 -1.59 -23.41
C GLU A 253 2.23 -0.21 -23.52
N LEU A 254 1.49 0.87 -23.23
CA LEU A 254 2.05 2.23 -23.29
C LEU A 254 3.10 2.50 -22.22
N GLU A 255 2.94 1.98 -21.00
CA GLU A 255 3.95 2.14 -19.94
C GLU A 255 5.23 1.34 -20.27
N ASP A 256 5.12 0.18 -20.93
CA ASP A 256 6.26 -0.61 -21.38
C ASP A 256 7.03 0.13 -22.48
N LEU A 257 6.33 0.67 -23.49
CA LEU A 257 6.93 1.45 -24.58
C LEU A 257 7.60 2.75 -24.09
N LYS A 258 7.02 3.41 -23.08
CA LYS A 258 7.59 4.62 -22.48
C LYS A 258 8.71 4.32 -21.48
N GLY A 259 8.94 3.06 -21.13
CA GLY A 259 9.93 2.66 -20.12
C GLY A 259 9.56 3.16 -18.71
N TRP A 260 8.26 3.28 -18.42
CA TRP A 260 7.76 3.68 -17.10
C TRP A 260 7.72 2.52 -16.11
N ASN A 261 7.94 1.31 -16.60
CA ASN A 261 7.93 0.09 -15.82
C ASN A 261 9.37 -0.40 -15.51
N ASN A 262 9.60 -0.83 -14.27
CA ASN A 262 10.89 -1.38 -13.82
C ASN A 262 11.17 -2.79 -14.36
N GLN A 263 10.14 -3.52 -14.82
CA GLN A 263 10.26 -4.87 -15.39
C GLN A 263 9.62 -4.90 -16.78
N LYS A 264 10.41 -5.17 -17.83
CA LYS A 264 9.86 -5.30 -19.18
C LYS A 264 8.79 -6.39 -19.22
N LEU A 265 7.67 -6.11 -19.89
CA LEU A 265 6.64 -7.12 -20.07
C LEU A 265 7.20 -8.27 -20.92
N PRO A 266 6.87 -9.54 -20.60
CA PRO A 266 7.26 -10.66 -21.44
C PRO A 266 6.54 -10.56 -22.78
N ARG A 267 7.23 -10.11 -23.83
CA ARG A 267 6.70 -10.10 -25.20
C ARG A 267 6.64 -11.53 -25.71
N SER A 268 5.51 -11.94 -26.30
CA SER A 268 5.51 -13.18 -27.08
C SER A 268 6.46 -12.99 -28.25
N ALA A 269 7.46 -13.86 -28.38
CA ALA A 269 8.18 -13.99 -29.63
C ALA A 269 7.15 -14.23 -30.76
N ALA A 270 7.36 -13.60 -31.91
CA ALA A 270 6.64 -13.95 -33.14
C ALA A 270 6.71 -15.48 -33.35
N PRO A 271 5.72 -16.11 -34.00
CA PRO A 271 5.71 -17.56 -34.16
C PRO A 271 6.95 -17.99 -34.96
N GLU A 272 7.97 -18.49 -34.26
CA GLU A 272 9.04 -19.24 -34.88
C GLU A 272 8.45 -20.51 -35.47
N ALA A 273 8.68 -20.70 -36.78
CA ALA A 273 8.35 -21.91 -37.50
C ALA A 273 8.98 -23.12 -36.78
N THR A 274 8.13 -24.08 -36.42
CA THR A 274 8.52 -25.38 -35.83
C THR A 274 8.77 -26.42 -36.94
N PRO A 275 9.44 -27.55 -36.67
CA PRO A 275 10.88 -27.68 -36.39
C PRO A 275 11.54 -28.73 -37.32
N ALA A 276 12.88 -28.76 -37.41
CA ALA A 276 13.61 -29.90 -37.96
C ALA A 276 14.25 -30.72 -36.82
N THR A 277 13.91 -32.00 -36.78
CA THR A 277 14.33 -33.06 -35.85
C THR A 277 15.84 -33.31 -35.82
N GLY A 278 16.39 -33.62 -34.63
CA GLY A 278 17.76 -34.16 -34.49
C GLY A 278 18.24 -34.46 -33.05
N VAL A 279 17.86 -35.64 -32.54
CA VAL A 279 18.57 -36.58 -31.63
C VAL A 279 19.37 -36.09 -30.38
N SER A 280 18.80 -36.43 -29.21
CA SER A 280 19.37 -36.97 -27.93
C SER A 280 20.87 -36.90 -27.61
N SER A 281 21.19 -36.35 -26.42
CA SER A 281 21.93 -37.09 -25.36
C SER A 281 21.72 -36.49 -23.97
N ALA A 282 21.44 -37.34 -22.99
CA ALA A 282 21.29 -37.03 -21.57
C ALA A 282 22.63 -36.71 -20.86
N LEU A 283 22.60 -35.96 -19.75
CA LEU A 283 23.28 -36.28 -18.48
C LEU A 283 23.03 -35.22 -17.37
N ALA A 284 22.72 -35.75 -16.18
CA ALA A 284 23.03 -35.32 -14.81
C ALA A 284 22.60 -33.94 -14.27
N ASP A 285 21.54 -33.99 -13.45
CA ASP A 285 21.51 -33.68 -12.00
C ASP A 285 22.73 -32.93 -11.40
N ASP A 286 22.51 -31.74 -10.85
CA ASP A 286 23.09 -31.38 -9.55
C ASP A 286 22.23 -30.32 -8.84
N SER A 287 21.77 -30.70 -7.66
CA SER A 287 21.05 -29.88 -6.69
C SER A 287 22.01 -28.97 -5.94
N MET A 288 21.68 -27.68 -5.79
CA MET A 288 22.32 -26.86 -4.75
C MET A 288 21.28 -26.00 -4.03
N VAL A 289 21.02 -26.42 -2.80
CA VAL A 289 20.30 -25.70 -1.75
C VAL A 289 21.17 -24.54 -1.30
N VAL A 290 20.60 -23.33 -1.22
CA VAL A 290 21.14 -22.24 -0.42
C VAL A 290 20.06 -21.76 0.53
N GLU A 291 20.24 -22.15 1.80
CA GLU A 291 19.63 -21.50 2.94
C GLU A 291 20.32 -20.14 3.20
N ASP A 292 19.52 -19.27 3.81
CA ASP A 292 19.87 -18.41 4.95
C ASP A 292 20.15 -16.91 4.75
N ALA A 293 19.87 -16.22 5.87
CA ALA A 293 20.32 -14.91 6.32
C ALA A 293 19.38 -13.69 6.13
N LEU A 294 18.56 -13.52 7.17
CA LEU A 294 18.12 -12.24 7.71
C LEU A 294 19.30 -11.27 7.89
N SER A 295 19.13 -9.99 7.54
CA SER A 295 19.93 -8.91 8.14
C SER A 295 19.09 -7.65 8.38
N GLU A 296 19.23 -7.15 9.60
CA GLU A 296 18.68 -5.90 10.11
C GLU A 296 19.40 -4.69 9.50
N GLY A 297 18.67 -3.60 9.23
CA GLY A 297 19.26 -2.37 8.73
C GLY A 297 18.35 -1.17 8.96
N GLY A 298 18.61 -0.44 10.05
CA GLY A 298 17.90 0.77 10.43
C GLY A 298 18.02 1.91 9.42
N ALA A 299 16.92 2.65 9.25
CA ALA A 299 16.83 3.87 8.46
C ALA A 299 16.45 5.04 9.36
N LEU A 300 17.36 6.00 9.44
CA LEU A 300 17.14 7.36 9.93
C LEU A 300 16.65 8.20 8.75
N VAL A 301 15.54 8.92 8.91
CA VAL A 301 15.16 10.01 8.00
C VAL A 301 14.62 11.16 8.83
N GLY A 302 15.29 12.31 8.74
CA GLY A 302 14.75 13.59 9.19
C GLY A 302 13.84 14.16 8.10
N ASP A 303 12.76 14.80 8.51
CA ASP A 303 11.83 15.49 7.61
C ASP A 303 11.72 16.96 8.04
N ALA A 304 11.97 17.85 7.09
CA ALA A 304 11.75 19.28 7.21
C ALA A 304 10.38 19.60 6.58
N ALA A 305 9.45 20.10 7.41
CA ALA A 305 8.15 20.57 6.95
C ALA A 305 8.23 22.07 6.62
N SER A 306 7.73 22.47 5.44
CA SER A 306 7.33 23.85 5.18
C SER A 306 5.88 23.91 4.74
N SER A 307 5.07 24.60 5.52
CA SER A 307 3.67 24.90 5.29
C SER A 307 3.45 25.81 4.08
N VAL A 308 2.43 25.55 3.27
CA VAL A 308 1.83 26.54 2.36
C VAL A 308 0.32 26.50 2.53
N GLU A 309 -0.25 27.66 2.86
CA GLU A 309 -1.68 27.90 3.03
C GLU A 309 -2.38 28.00 1.65
N LEU A 310 -3.53 27.34 1.52
CA LEU A 310 -4.44 27.47 0.37
C LEU A 310 -5.53 28.49 0.69
N SER A 311 -5.46 29.67 0.07
CA SER A 311 -6.60 30.60 -0.02
C SER A 311 -7.41 30.28 -1.29
N GLY A 312 -8.68 29.92 -1.11
CA GLY A 312 -9.61 29.68 -2.21
C GLY A 312 -10.16 30.98 -2.83
N SER A 313 -10.33 30.97 -4.15
CA SER A 313 -11.21 31.88 -4.88
C SER A 313 -11.99 31.07 -5.90
N THR A 314 -13.31 31.05 -5.75
CA THR A 314 -14.26 30.48 -6.71
C THR A 314 -14.57 31.52 -7.77
N ASP A 315 -14.40 31.17 -9.04
CA ASP A 315 -15.09 31.83 -10.14
C ASP A 315 -15.69 30.80 -11.10
N ALA A 316 -17.01 30.79 -11.13
CA ALA A 316 -17.84 30.10 -12.10
C ALA A 316 -17.97 30.97 -13.35
N LYS A 317 -17.59 30.42 -14.51
CA LYS A 317 -18.14 30.73 -15.85
C LYS A 317 -17.31 30.00 -16.91
N ASN A 318 -17.82 28.88 -17.44
CA ASN A 318 -17.92 28.67 -18.89
C ASN A 318 -18.72 27.39 -19.17
N THR A 319 -19.97 27.54 -19.59
CA THR A 319 -20.80 26.43 -20.09
C THR A 319 -20.82 26.59 -21.61
N GLN A 320 -19.94 25.87 -22.31
CA GLN A 320 -19.99 25.78 -23.76
C GLN A 320 -20.54 24.40 -24.16
N SER A 321 -21.54 24.45 -25.04
CA SER A 321 -22.45 23.38 -25.43
C SER A 321 -21.74 22.10 -25.88
N SER A 322 -22.02 21.00 -25.19
CA SER A 322 -21.53 19.63 -25.42
C SER A 322 -22.02 18.99 -26.74
N LYS A 323 -22.62 19.76 -27.65
CA LYS A 323 -23.05 19.28 -28.97
C LYS A 323 -22.01 19.50 -30.07
N SER A 324 -21.18 20.54 -29.99
CA SER A 324 -20.22 20.84 -31.07
C SER A 324 -19.01 19.90 -31.08
N LEU A 325 -18.52 19.46 -29.90
CA LEU A 325 -17.36 18.57 -29.82
C LEU A 325 -17.60 17.15 -30.36
N VAL A 326 -18.85 16.69 -30.39
CA VAL A 326 -19.19 15.34 -30.88
C VAL A 326 -19.23 15.32 -32.41
N ASP A 327 -19.65 16.43 -33.02
CA ASP A 327 -19.67 16.62 -34.46
C ASP A 327 -18.23 16.81 -35.00
N ASP A 328 -17.36 17.52 -34.26
CA ASP A 328 -15.95 17.74 -34.64
C ASP A 328 -15.12 16.42 -34.65
N ILE A 329 -15.44 15.46 -33.77
CA ILE A 329 -14.77 14.15 -33.70
C ILE A 329 -15.25 13.22 -34.82
N ALA A 330 -16.54 13.28 -35.17
CA ALA A 330 -17.10 12.50 -36.27
C ALA A 330 -16.57 12.97 -37.64
N GLU A 331 -16.38 14.28 -37.81
CA GLU A 331 -15.83 14.88 -39.03
C GLU A 331 -14.34 14.54 -39.22
N THR A 332 -13.58 14.45 -38.11
CA THR A 332 -12.17 14.03 -38.13
C THR A 332 -12.02 12.53 -38.46
N ALA A 333 -12.95 11.67 -38.02
CA ALA A 333 -12.94 10.25 -38.35
C ALA A 333 -13.31 9.98 -39.82
N ALA A 334 -14.20 10.78 -40.41
CA ALA A 334 -14.58 10.68 -41.82
C ALA A 334 -13.52 11.20 -42.80
N ALA A 335 -12.72 12.20 -42.39
CA ALA A 335 -11.64 12.74 -43.22
C ALA A 335 -10.49 11.72 -43.43
N ILE A 336 -10.25 10.84 -42.46
CA ILE A 336 -9.15 9.85 -42.50
C ILE A 336 -9.46 8.68 -43.46
N ASP A 337 -10.74 8.33 -43.68
CA ASP A 337 -11.13 7.27 -44.62
C ASP A 337 -10.98 7.69 -46.09
N THR A 338 -10.90 8.99 -46.39
CA THR A 338 -10.87 9.50 -47.77
C THR A 338 -9.44 9.54 -48.35
N GLU A 339 -8.41 9.73 -47.52
CA GLU A 339 -6.99 9.75 -47.99
C GLU A 339 -6.42 8.38 -48.35
N ILE A 340 -7.12 7.27 -48.06
CA ILE A 340 -6.64 5.91 -48.33
C ILE A 340 -7.02 5.41 -49.74
N THR A 341 -7.86 6.14 -50.50
CA THR A 341 -8.32 5.70 -51.83
C THR A 341 -7.64 6.35 -53.04
N GLU A 342 -6.75 7.33 -52.85
CA GLU A 342 -6.03 8.01 -53.95
C GLU A 342 -4.50 7.93 -53.81
N SER A 343 -3.93 6.72 -53.78
CA SER A 343 -2.49 6.58 -54.04
C SER A 343 -2.10 5.18 -54.51
N THR A 344 -2.68 4.72 -55.62
CA THR A 344 -2.08 3.65 -56.43
C THR A 344 -2.22 3.97 -57.91
N GLU A 345 -1.26 4.73 -58.48
CA GLU A 345 -0.86 4.54 -59.87
C GLU A 345 0.49 5.22 -60.20
N SER A 346 1.31 4.49 -60.98
CA SER A 346 2.43 4.91 -61.83
C SER A 346 3.90 4.61 -61.42
N LYS A 347 4.42 3.55 -62.08
CA LYS A 347 5.57 3.50 -63.01
C LYS A 347 7.02 3.35 -62.49
N ALA A 348 7.64 2.23 -62.92
CA ALA A 348 9.08 1.90 -62.82
C ALA A 348 9.99 2.75 -63.73
N PRO A 349 11.32 2.83 -63.47
CA PRO A 349 12.25 1.93 -64.19
C PRO A 349 13.52 1.43 -63.45
N VAL A 350 13.90 0.19 -63.77
CA VAL A 350 15.22 -0.40 -64.14
C VAL A 350 16.52 0.01 -63.41
N ALA A 351 16.98 -0.94 -62.57
CA ALA A 351 18.32 -1.54 -62.34
C ALA A 351 19.65 -0.82 -62.70
N SER A 352 20.58 -0.81 -61.72
CA SER A 352 21.94 -1.40 -61.85
C SER A 352 22.72 -1.46 -60.50
N GLU A 353 23.12 -2.69 -60.13
CA GLU A 353 24.36 -3.15 -59.47
C GLU A 353 24.69 -2.91 -57.96
N ASP A 354 24.89 -4.05 -57.29
CA ASP A 354 25.32 -4.43 -55.93
C ASP A 354 26.81 -4.10 -55.57
N PRO A 355 27.35 -4.46 -54.37
CA PRO A 355 26.83 -4.32 -53.00
C PRO A 355 27.93 -3.85 -52.00
N ALA A 356 27.59 -3.08 -50.96
CA ALA A 356 28.31 -3.14 -49.68
C ALA A 356 27.59 -2.38 -48.57
N LYS A 357 27.50 -3.04 -47.41
CA LYS A 357 27.27 -2.48 -46.06
C LYS A 357 25.80 -2.37 -45.62
N VAL A 358 25.32 -3.43 -44.96
CA VAL A 358 24.22 -3.33 -44.00
C VAL A 358 24.68 -3.94 -42.68
N SER A 359 25.13 -3.06 -41.78
CA SER A 359 25.13 -3.32 -40.35
C SER A 359 23.67 -3.33 -39.90
N GLY A 360 23.20 -4.47 -39.38
CA GLY A 360 21.86 -4.59 -38.83
C GLY A 360 21.67 -3.65 -37.63
N SER A 361 20.77 -2.68 -37.77
CA SER A 361 20.24 -1.91 -36.65
C SER A 361 19.05 -2.65 -36.08
N SER A 362 19.19 -3.17 -34.86
CA SER A 362 18.09 -3.56 -33.98
C SER A 362 17.10 -2.40 -33.86
N GLY A 363 15.84 -2.60 -34.23
CA GLY A 363 14.78 -1.59 -34.21
C GLY A 363 14.60 -0.97 -32.82
N ASP A 364 14.57 0.36 -32.78
CA ASP A 364 14.47 1.15 -31.57
C ASP A 364 13.03 1.08 -31.02
N SER A 365 12.86 0.45 -29.86
CA SER A 365 11.54 0.07 -29.31
C SER A 365 10.78 1.22 -28.64
N SER A 366 11.17 2.47 -28.88
CA SER A 366 10.61 3.69 -28.26
C SER A 366 10.42 4.83 -29.26
N SER A 367 10.17 4.53 -30.54
CA SER A 367 9.91 5.56 -31.55
C SER A 367 8.57 6.29 -31.28
N PRO A 368 8.47 7.59 -31.62
CA PRO A 368 7.20 8.34 -31.51
C PRO A 368 6.04 7.67 -32.26
N GLU A 369 6.33 7.04 -33.40
CA GLU A 369 5.36 6.29 -34.22
C GLU A 369 4.80 5.07 -33.48
N ALA A 370 5.65 4.32 -32.78
CA ALA A 370 5.22 3.16 -31.99
C ALA A 370 4.30 3.59 -30.83
N ILE A 371 4.60 4.71 -30.18
CA ILE A 371 3.76 5.27 -29.10
C ILE A 371 2.41 5.74 -29.65
N ALA A 372 2.39 6.41 -30.81
CA ALA A 372 1.15 6.86 -31.45
C ALA A 372 0.26 5.66 -31.82
N SER A 373 0.84 4.63 -32.43
CA SER A 373 0.14 3.39 -32.79
C SER A 373 -0.44 2.67 -31.57
N ALA A 374 0.35 2.50 -30.50
CA ALA A 374 -0.13 1.90 -29.26
C ALA A 374 -1.22 2.75 -28.56
N THR A 375 -1.17 4.07 -28.70
CA THR A 375 -2.20 4.97 -28.17
C THR A 375 -3.52 4.80 -28.93
N GLN A 376 -3.46 4.67 -30.25
CA GLN A 376 -4.62 4.36 -31.08
C GLN A 376 -5.22 3.00 -30.72
N ALA A 377 -4.38 1.97 -30.59
CA ALA A 377 -4.82 0.63 -30.19
C ALA A 377 -5.48 0.63 -28.81
N LEU A 378 -4.90 1.31 -27.81
CA LEU A 378 -5.51 1.48 -26.50
C LEU A 378 -6.88 2.15 -26.58
N THR A 379 -7.01 3.21 -27.38
CA THR A 379 -8.27 3.94 -27.55
C THR A 379 -9.35 3.02 -28.13
N GLN A 380 -9.01 2.23 -29.16
CA GLN A 380 -9.94 1.25 -29.74
C GLN A 380 -10.35 0.16 -28.73
N ARG A 381 -9.41 -0.31 -27.90
CA ARG A 381 -9.71 -1.30 -26.84
C ARG A 381 -10.66 -0.73 -25.79
N ILE A 382 -10.42 0.49 -25.31
CA ILE A 382 -11.30 1.20 -24.36
C ILE A 382 -12.70 1.36 -24.97
N HIS A 383 -12.79 1.78 -26.24
CA HIS A 383 -14.06 1.90 -26.94
C HIS A 383 -14.82 0.57 -27.00
N LYS A 384 -14.16 -0.54 -27.35
CA LYS A 384 -14.79 -1.88 -27.38
C LYS A 384 -15.28 -2.34 -25.99
N VAL A 385 -14.55 -2.01 -24.92
CA VAL A 385 -14.99 -2.26 -23.54
C VAL A 385 -16.24 -1.43 -23.22
N TYR A 386 -16.25 -0.13 -23.55
CA TYR A 386 -17.39 0.75 -23.34
C TYR A 386 -18.64 0.31 -24.12
N GLU A 387 -18.49 -0.17 -25.35
CA GLU A 387 -19.60 -0.73 -26.11
C GLU A 387 -20.16 -2.01 -25.45
N SER A 388 -19.31 -2.78 -24.77
CA SER A 388 -19.68 -4.04 -24.14
C SER A 388 -20.33 -3.91 -22.76
N ILE A 389 -20.21 -2.76 -22.08
CA ILE A 389 -20.84 -2.58 -20.76
C ILE A 389 -22.37 -2.38 -20.87
N PRO A 390 -23.15 -2.88 -19.90
CA PRO A 390 -24.60 -2.64 -19.83
C PRO A 390 -24.94 -1.15 -19.61
N PRO A 391 -26.18 -0.72 -19.93
CA PRO A 391 -26.69 0.59 -19.53
C PRO A 391 -26.63 0.80 -18.02
N CYS A 392 -26.53 2.05 -17.58
CA CYS A 392 -26.45 2.43 -16.17
C CYS A 392 -25.19 1.91 -15.45
N THR A 393 -24.11 1.64 -16.20
CA THR A 393 -22.83 1.20 -15.64
C THR A 393 -21.88 2.38 -15.51
N THR A 394 -21.30 2.58 -14.31
CA THR A 394 -20.22 3.53 -14.11
C THR A 394 -18.93 3.00 -14.75
N PHE A 395 -18.38 3.76 -15.69
CA PHE A 395 -17.13 3.47 -16.38
C PHE A 395 -16.06 4.48 -15.95
N ILE A 396 -14.92 3.97 -15.49
CA ILE A 396 -13.80 4.78 -15.01
C ILE A 396 -12.55 4.39 -15.79
N VAL A 397 -11.90 5.38 -16.41
CA VAL A 397 -10.58 5.23 -17.04
C VAL A 397 -9.62 6.13 -16.28
N TYR A 398 -8.51 5.57 -15.79
CA TYR A 398 -7.53 6.30 -14.98
C TYR A 398 -6.11 5.95 -15.41
N SER A 399 -5.26 6.97 -15.59
CA SER A 399 -3.89 6.80 -16.12
C SER A 399 -2.86 6.27 -15.12
N GLY A 400 -3.24 5.95 -13.89
CA GLY A 400 -2.36 5.37 -12.87
C GLY A 400 -1.41 6.40 -12.25
N SER A 401 -0.37 6.78 -12.99
CA SER A 401 0.70 7.68 -12.58
C SER A 401 1.19 8.54 -13.76
N GLY A 402 1.94 9.59 -13.45
CA GLY A 402 2.75 10.33 -14.41
C GLY A 402 4.06 9.63 -14.71
N ASP A 403 5.04 10.34 -15.29
CA ASP A 403 6.35 9.78 -15.62
C ASP A 403 7.17 9.51 -14.34
N PRO A 404 7.43 8.25 -13.96
CA PRO A 404 8.09 7.94 -12.70
C PRO A 404 9.62 7.93 -12.82
N ARG A 405 10.19 8.07 -14.03
CA ARG A 405 11.61 7.77 -14.29
C ARG A 405 12.54 8.68 -13.51
N GLU A 406 12.21 9.97 -13.42
CA GLU A 406 13.04 10.93 -12.68
C GLU A 406 12.97 10.71 -11.17
N MET A 407 11.78 10.44 -10.64
CA MET A 407 11.60 10.06 -9.23
C MET A 407 12.42 8.80 -8.91
N VAL A 408 12.37 7.76 -9.75
CA VAL A 408 13.15 6.53 -9.56
C VAL A 408 14.66 6.80 -9.62
N ARG A 409 15.11 7.67 -10.54
CA ARG A 409 16.52 8.07 -10.66
C ARG A 409 17.00 8.78 -9.39
N LEU A 410 16.24 9.75 -8.89
CA LEU A 410 16.54 10.50 -7.68
C LEU A 410 16.49 9.62 -6.42
N GLN A 411 15.53 8.69 -6.32
CA GLN A 411 15.49 7.71 -5.23
C GLN A 411 16.73 6.82 -5.19
N LYS A 412 17.22 6.35 -6.36
CA LYS A 412 18.47 5.59 -6.45
C LYS A 412 19.67 6.43 -6.00
N MET A 413 19.74 7.69 -6.43
CA MET A 413 20.78 8.62 -5.97
C MET A 413 20.72 8.87 -4.46
N LYS A 414 19.53 9.08 -3.89
CA LYS A 414 19.33 9.25 -2.44
C LYS A 414 19.79 8.03 -1.67
N HIS A 415 19.45 6.84 -2.16
CA HIS A 415 19.88 5.58 -1.56
C HIS A 415 21.40 5.44 -1.58
N GLN A 416 22.04 5.73 -2.71
CA GLN A 416 23.50 5.71 -2.83
C GLN A 416 24.16 6.69 -1.86
N PHE A 417 23.67 7.94 -1.79
CA PHE A 417 24.14 8.92 -0.81
C PHE A 417 24.01 8.40 0.63
N GLN A 418 22.86 7.84 1.00
CA GLN A 418 22.62 7.30 2.34
C GLN A 418 23.57 6.15 2.70
N GLN A 419 23.93 5.30 1.72
CA GLN A 419 24.92 4.25 1.93
C GLN A 419 26.32 4.83 2.13
N GLU A 420 26.75 5.77 1.27
CA GLU A 420 28.09 6.34 1.32
C GLU A 420 28.32 7.26 2.51
N TYR A 421 27.33 8.08 2.88
CA TYR A 421 27.41 9.03 4.00
C TYR A 421 27.66 8.34 5.35
N LYS A 422 27.26 7.07 5.49
CA LYS A 422 27.53 6.26 6.70
C LYS A 422 29.01 5.90 6.86
N VAL A 423 29.79 5.87 5.77
CA VAL A 423 31.15 5.30 5.75
C VAL A 423 32.22 6.25 5.21
N LYS A 424 31.85 7.26 4.41
CA LYS A 424 32.76 8.20 3.75
C LYS A 424 32.52 9.63 4.26
N LYS A 425 33.57 10.44 4.20
CA LYS A 425 33.47 11.89 4.45
C LYS A 425 32.80 12.59 3.26
N TRP A 426 32.19 13.75 3.52
CA TRP A 426 31.45 14.54 2.54
C TRP A 426 32.17 14.75 1.19
N ASP A 427 33.47 15.05 1.24
CA ASP A 427 34.27 15.33 0.03
C ASP A 427 34.54 14.10 -0.84
N GLN A 428 34.28 12.91 -0.31
CA GLN A 428 34.53 11.61 -0.96
C GLN A 428 33.23 10.95 -1.44
N LEU A 429 32.09 11.63 -1.29
CA LEU A 429 30.79 11.13 -1.74
C LEU A 429 30.66 11.27 -3.26
N SER A 430 30.16 10.22 -3.89
CA SER A 430 29.85 10.21 -5.33
C SER A 430 28.60 11.02 -5.66
N VAL A 431 27.67 11.10 -4.70
CA VAL A 431 26.45 11.92 -4.77
C VAL A 431 26.47 12.83 -3.56
N LYS A 432 26.44 14.15 -3.78
CA LYS A 432 26.23 15.13 -2.71
C LYS A 432 24.74 15.43 -2.66
N TRP A 433 24.08 15.02 -1.59
CA TRP A 433 22.65 15.24 -1.42
C TRP A 433 22.44 16.53 -0.63
N THR A 434 21.89 17.54 -1.30
CA THR A 434 21.63 18.86 -0.74
C THR A 434 20.14 19.20 -0.85
N ASP A 435 19.77 20.41 -0.42
CA ASP A 435 18.40 20.92 -0.56
C ASP A 435 17.93 20.91 -2.03
N VAL A 436 18.85 21.04 -3.00
CA VAL A 436 18.51 21.00 -4.43
C VAL A 436 17.98 19.63 -4.84
N GLU A 437 18.68 18.55 -4.48
CA GLU A 437 18.24 17.18 -4.78
C GLU A 437 16.98 16.80 -4.01
N GLU A 438 16.83 17.29 -2.77
CA GLU A 438 15.63 17.08 -1.97
C GLU A 438 14.40 17.73 -2.64
N GLN A 439 14.51 19.01 -3.03
CA GLN A 439 13.44 19.71 -3.76
C GLN A 439 13.14 19.08 -5.13
N ALA A 440 14.16 18.64 -5.85
CA ALA A 440 13.98 17.92 -7.12
C ALA A 440 13.23 16.59 -6.89
N THR A 441 13.49 15.90 -5.78
CA THR A 441 12.81 14.64 -5.44
C THR A 441 11.34 14.87 -5.11
N ILE A 442 11.02 15.93 -4.38
CA ILE A 442 9.64 16.33 -4.09
C ILE A 442 8.91 16.60 -5.40
N LYS A 443 9.46 17.47 -6.26
CA LYS A 443 8.87 17.80 -7.56
C LYS A 443 8.67 16.58 -8.46
N ALA A 444 9.70 15.72 -8.58
CA ALA A 444 9.60 14.51 -9.39
C ALA A 444 8.55 13.52 -8.83
N THR A 445 8.36 13.51 -7.50
CA THR A 445 7.31 12.70 -6.86
C THR A 445 5.92 13.26 -7.16
N GLU A 446 5.75 14.59 -7.16
CA GLU A 446 4.50 15.24 -7.57
C GLU A 446 4.19 14.95 -9.04
N ASP A 447 5.17 15.11 -9.93
CA ASP A 447 5.03 14.82 -11.36
C ASP A 447 4.68 13.35 -11.61
N ALA A 448 5.30 12.42 -10.88
CA ALA A 448 4.98 10.99 -10.95
C ALA A 448 3.58 10.67 -10.39
N ARG A 449 3.06 11.48 -9.46
CA ARG A 449 1.71 11.30 -8.89
C ARG A 449 0.60 11.88 -9.78
N ASN A 450 0.93 12.74 -10.73
CA ASN A 450 -0.05 13.33 -11.63
C ASN A 450 -0.74 12.25 -12.47
N GLY A 451 -2.07 12.21 -12.41
CA GLY A 451 -2.88 11.27 -13.16
C GLY A 451 -4.12 11.95 -13.72
N ILE A 452 -4.67 11.40 -14.79
CA ILE A 452 -5.93 11.85 -15.39
C ILE A 452 -6.95 10.73 -15.22
N GLY A 453 -8.14 11.09 -14.76
CA GLY A 453 -9.27 10.20 -14.60
C GLY A 453 -10.48 10.70 -15.37
N PHE A 454 -11.11 9.82 -16.12
CA PHE A 454 -12.40 10.04 -16.75
C PHE A 454 -13.42 9.13 -16.07
N ILE A 455 -14.57 9.70 -15.71
CA ILE A 455 -15.70 8.95 -15.15
C ILE A 455 -16.95 9.29 -15.94
N GLY A 456 -17.69 8.27 -16.32
CA GLY A 456 -18.98 8.40 -16.98
C GLY A 456 -19.92 7.30 -16.54
N VAL A 457 -21.22 7.50 -16.78
CA VAL A 457 -22.23 6.45 -16.70
C VAL A 457 -22.76 6.26 -18.11
N LYS A 458 -22.82 5.00 -18.57
CA LYS A 458 -23.39 4.67 -19.88
C LYS A 458 -24.90 4.76 -19.89
#